data_AF-A0A7D4Q6C8-F1
#
_entry.id   AF-A0A7D4Q6C8-F1
#
_cell.length_a   1.000
_cell.length_b   1.000
_cell.length_c   1.000
_cell.angle_alpha   90.00
_cell.angle_beta   90.00
_cell.angle_gamma   90.00
#
_symmetry.space_group_name_H-M   'P 1'
#
loop_
_entity.id
_entity.type
_entity.pdbx_description
1 polymer ?
#
loop_
_entity_poly.entity_id
_entity_poly.type
_entity_poly.pdbx_seq_one_letter_code
_entity_poly.pdbx_strand_id
1 'polypeptide(L)'
;MRLLGVVSLVQLVLGVLGLRKALDERLVPDLPGFAPRRRRDIADRHWAEGTALSAPSFMLVLQAVATLFALFGSRSRLAPARVLGVLGAIMSIGYPIERIWRESLVKPDRDLLPLTLGGFLLALKMAILGFAVRRPERP
;
A
#
# COMPACT_ATOMS: atom_id res chain seq x y z
N MET A 1 -3.57 14.69 11.38
CA MET A 1 -4.74 13.97 10.83
C MET A 1 -4.97 14.27 9.36
N ARG A 2 -5.24 15.52 8.94
CA ARG A 2 -5.41 15.88 7.51
C ARG A 2 -4.19 15.51 6.66
N LEU A 3 -2.96 15.78 7.15
CA LEU A 3 -1.73 15.38 6.47
C LEU A 3 -1.63 13.85 6.28
N LEU A 4 -1.95 13.05 7.30
CA LEU A 4 -1.99 11.58 7.20
C LEU A 4 -3.04 11.13 6.18
N GLY A 5 -4.21 11.75 6.17
CA GLY A 5 -5.26 11.49 5.18
C GLY A 5 -4.81 11.83 3.75
N VAL A 6 -4.10 12.95 3.54
CA VAL A 6 -3.56 13.33 2.22
C VAL A 6 -2.45 12.36 1.79
N VAL A 7 -1.51 12.02 2.67
CA VAL A 7 -0.45 11.03 2.39
C VAL A 7 -1.07 9.68 2.04
N SER A 8 -2.07 9.24 2.81
CA SER A 8 -2.79 7.99 2.54
C SER A 8 -3.56 8.05 1.22
N LEU A 9 -4.17 9.19 0.87
CA LEU A 9 -4.87 9.35 -0.41
C LEU A 9 -3.91 9.26 -1.59
N VAL A 10 -2.76 9.94 -1.52
CA VAL A 10 -1.74 9.88 -2.58
C VAL A 10 -1.20 8.45 -2.71
N GLN A 11 -0.95 7.78 -1.59
CA GLN A 11 -0.49 6.39 -1.60
C GLN A 11 -1.55 5.42 -2.14
N LEU A 12 -2.83 5.66 -1.85
CA LEU A 12 -3.94 4.89 -2.40
C LEU A 12 -4.04 5.07 -3.92
N VAL A 13 -3.89 6.30 -4.43
CA VAL A 13 -3.87 6.57 -5.88
C VAL A 13 -2.72 5.84 -6.55
N LEU A 14 -1.50 5.89 -5.98
CA LEU A 14 -0.36 5.14 -6.50
C LEU A 14 -0.59 3.62 -6.45
N GLY A 15 -1.20 3.11 -5.37
CA GLY A 15 -1.58 1.71 -5.24
C GLY A 15 -2.59 1.26 -6.29
N VAL A 16 -3.59 2.08 -6.60
CA VAL A 16 -4.57 1.82 -7.66
C VAL A 16 -3.95 1.90 -9.06
N LEU A 17 -3.00 2.82 -9.28
CA LEU A 17 -2.25 2.88 -10.55
C LEU A 17 -1.34 1.67 -10.74
N GLY A 18 -0.64 1.22 -9.69
CA GLY A 18 0.12 -0.05 -9.68
C GLY A 18 -0.78 -1.27 -9.90
N LEU A 19 -1.92 -1.28 -9.20
CA LEU A 19 -3.19 -1.94 -9.51
C LEU A 19 -3.39 -2.24 -10.99
N ARG A 20 -3.74 -1.15 -11.67
CA ARG A 20 -4.14 -1.12 -13.06
C ARG A 20 -3.00 -1.55 -13.99
N LYS A 21 -1.79 -1.03 -13.77
CA LYS A 21 -0.62 -1.41 -14.58
C LYS A 21 -0.32 -2.91 -14.48
N ALA A 22 -0.41 -3.49 -13.28
CA ALA A 22 -0.19 -4.93 -13.09
C ALA A 22 -1.25 -5.79 -13.78
N LEU A 23 -2.52 -5.34 -13.82
CA LEU A 23 -3.59 -6.01 -14.56
C LEU A 23 -3.40 -5.88 -16.08
N ASP A 24 -3.07 -4.68 -16.56
CA ASP A 24 -2.87 -4.38 -17.98
C ASP A 24 -1.67 -5.15 -18.55
N GLU A 25 -0.54 -5.17 -17.83
CA GLU A 25 0.70 -5.87 -18.24
C GLU A 25 0.73 -7.35 -17.82
N ARG A 26 -0.29 -7.83 -17.09
CA ARG A 26 -0.39 -9.18 -16.53
C ARG A 26 0.85 -9.57 -15.72
N LEU A 27 1.35 -8.65 -14.92
CA LEU A 27 2.52 -8.86 -14.08
C LEU A 27 2.19 -9.87 -12.99
N VAL A 28 2.87 -11.01 -13.05
CA VAL A 28 2.66 -12.11 -12.12
C VAL A 28 3.44 -11.81 -10.83
N PRO A 29 2.78 -11.72 -9.66
CA PRO A 29 3.48 -11.48 -8.42
C PRO A 29 4.32 -12.71 -8.06
N ASP A 30 5.58 -12.48 -7.70
CA ASP A 30 6.55 -13.52 -7.33
C ASP A 30 6.85 -13.36 -5.83
N LEU A 31 6.00 -13.96 -4.99
CA LEU A 31 6.21 -14.00 -3.54
C LEU A 31 6.87 -15.34 -3.17
N PRO A 32 7.98 -15.33 -2.41
CA PRO A 32 8.60 -16.55 -1.92
C PRO A 32 7.60 -17.30 -1.01
N GLY A 33 7.35 -18.58 -1.30
CA GLY A 33 6.42 -19.45 -0.53
C GLY A 33 5.06 -19.68 -1.18
N PHE A 34 4.75 -19.04 -2.31
CA PHE A 34 3.54 -19.31 -3.11
C PHE A 34 3.89 -20.03 -4.42
N ALA A 35 3.02 -20.96 -4.86
CA ALA A 35 3.24 -21.72 -6.08
C ALA A 35 3.31 -20.82 -7.33
N PRO A 36 4.13 -21.17 -8.35
CA PRO A 36 4.26 -20.38 -9.57
C PRO A 36 2.89 -20.18 -10.25
N ARG A 37 2.47 -18.91 -10.35
CA ARG A 37 1.10 -18.52 -10.71
C ARG A 37 0.85 -18.64 -12.22
N ARG A 38 -0.33 -19.15 -12.59
CA ARG A 38 -0.82 -19.12 -13.98
C ARG A 38 -1.44 -17.75 -14.27
N ARG A 39 -1.17 -17.20 -15.47
CA ARG A 39 -1.69 -15.89 -15.93
C ARG A 39 -3.22 -15.74 -15.88
N ARG A 40 -3.99 -16.84 -15.78
CA ARG A 40 -5.46 -16.84 -15.75
C ARG A 40 -6.06 -16.53 -14.37
N ASP A 41 -5.30 -16.68 -13.28
CA ASP A 41 -5.87 -16.60 -11.92
C ASP A 41 -5.67 -15.23 -11.24
N ILE A 42 -5.11 -14.25 -11.96
CA ILE A 42 -4.75 -12.92 -11.43
C ILE A 42 -6.01 -12.13 -11.03
N ALA A 43 -7.07 -12.22 -11.84
CA ALA A 43 -8.32 -11.50 -11.61
C ALA A 43 -9.12 -12.01 -10.39
N ASP A 44 -8.92 -13.24 -9.94
CA ASP A 44 -9.64 -13.74 -8.76
C ASP A 44 -8.80 -13.64 -7.49
N ARG A 45 -7.47 -13.72 -7.60
CA ARG A 45 -6.56 -13.79 -6.44
C ARG A 45 -5.92 -12.45 -6.04
N HIS A 46 -6.02 -11.40 -6.86
CA HIS A 46 -5.58 -10.03 -6.50
C HIS A 46 -6.32 -9.44 -5.28
N TRP A 47 -7.48 -10.01 -4.92
CA TRP A 47 -8.24 -9.62 -3.74
C TRP A 47 -7.54 -9.99 -2.44
N ALA A 48 -7.02 -11.21 -2.32
CA ALA A 48 -6.42 -11.75 -1.10
C ALA A 48 -4.88 -11.70 -1.09
N GLU A 49 -4.25 -11.88 -2.26
CA GLU A 49 -2.80 -12.12 -2.33
C GLU A 49 -1.99 -10.92 -2.88
N GLY A 50 -2.66 -9.86 -3.35
CA GLY A 50 -2.00 -8.70 -3.96
C GLY A 50 -1.58 -8.90 -5.41
N THR A 51 -1.07 -7.84 -6.02
CA THR A 51 -0.42 -7.88 -7.34
C THR A 51 1.07 -7.60 -7.22
N ALA A 52 1.84 -7.82 -8.28
CA ALA A 52 3.30 -7.62 -8.28
C ALA A 52 3.75 -6.16 -8.06
N LEU A 53 2.79 -5.22 -8.00
CA LEU A 53 3.00 -3.78 -7.85
C LEU A 53 2.04 -3.13 -6.84
N SER A 54 1.14 -3.88 -6.21
CA SER A 54 0.16 -3.34 -5.27
C SER A 54 -0.19 -4.35 -4.19
N ALA A 55 -0.37 -3.83 -2.97
CA ALA A 55 -0.98 -4.54 -1.86
C ALA A 55 -2.32 -5.21 -2.27
N PRO A 56 -2.73 -6.27 -1.56
CA PRO A 56 -4.04 -6.91 -1.70
C PRO A 56 -5.17 -5.89 -1.83
N SER A 57 -6.12 -6.14 -2.74
CA SER A 57 -7.21 -5.19 -3.01
C SER A 57 -8.06 -4.91 -1.77
N PHE A 58 -8.17 -5.88 -0.84
CA PHE A 58 -8.81 -5.65 0.45
C PHE A 58 -8.09 -4.57 1.29
N MET A 59 -6.75 -4.49 1.22
CA MET A 59 -5.97 -3.46 1.91
C MET A 59 -6.19 -2.09 1.29
N LEU A 60 -6.34 -2.00 -0.04
CA LEU A 60 -6.70 -0.75 -0.71
C LEU A 60 -8.08 -0.26 -0.29
N VAL A 61 -9.07 -1.16 -0.19
CA VAL A 61 -10.41 -0.81 0.31
C VAL A 61 -10.34 -0.35 1.77
N LEU A 62 -9.63 -1.07 2.63
CA LEU A 62 -9.49 -0.71 4.03
C LEU A 62 -8.78 0.64 4.20
N GLN A 63 -7.75 0.89 3.40
CA GLN A 63 -7.05 2.17 3.34
C GLN A 63 -7.97 3.28 2.85
N ALA A 64 -8.79 3.06 1.82
CA ALA A 64 -9.73 4.05 1.31
C ALA A 64 -10.73 4.47 2.39
N VAL A 65 -11.33 3.50 3.08
CA VAL A 65 -12.27 3.74 4.17
C VAL A 65 -11.60 4.51 5.31
N ALA A 66 -10.43 4.07 5.77
CA ALA A 66 -9.68 4.74 6.84
C ALA A 66 -9.23 6.16 6.44
N THR A 67 -8.91 6.38 5.16
CA THR A 67 -8.57 7.70 4.61
C THR A 67 -9.76 8.65 4.68
N LEU A 68 -10.95 8.19 4.25
CA LEU A 68 -12.17 8.98 4.31
C LEU A 68 -12.51 9.37 5.76
N PHE A 69 -12.40 8.43 6.70
CA PHE A 69 -12.60 8.72 8.12
C PHE A 69 -11.55 9.68 8.68
N ALA A 70 -10.28 9.60 8.25
CA ALA A 70 -9.22 10.52 8.70
C ALA A 70 -9.42 11.95 8.16
N LEU A 71 -9.96 12.10 6.95
CA LEU A 71 -10.21 13.38 6.29
C LEU A 71 -11.52 14.04 6.74
N PHE A 72 -12.60 13.27 6.80
CA PHE A 72 -13.98 13.76 6.94
C PHE A 72 -14.65 13.37 8.26
N GLY A 73 -14.06 12.49 9.07
CA GLY A 73 -14.63 12.05 10.35
C GLY A 73 -14.68 13.16 11.42
N SER A 74 -15.85 13.30 12.07
CA SER A 74 -16.13 14.30 13.09
C SER A 74 -15.72 13.90 14.52
N ARG A 75 -15.55 12.59 14.80
CA ARG A 75 -15.12 12.04 16.10
C ARG A 75 -13.75 11.37 16.04
N SER A 76 -13.14 11.19 17.22
CA SER A 76 -11.79 10.65 17.50
C SER A 76 -11.11 9.97 16.32
N ARG A 77 -10.15 10.68 15.72
CA ARG A 77 -9.44 10.22 14.52
C ARG A 77 -8.30 9.23 14.82
N LEU A 78 -8.21 8.77 16.07
CA LEU A 78 -7.15 7.91 16.57
C LEU A 78 -7.19 6.50 15.93
N ALA A 79 -8.38 5.90 15.84
CA ALA A 79 -8.54 4.56 15.28
C ALA A 79 -8.21 4.53 13.76
N PRO A 80 -8.73 5.45 12.92
CA PRO A 80 -8.31 5.55 11.52
C PRO A 80 -6.81 5.74 11.36
N ALA A 81 -6.19 6.59 12.20
CA ALA A 81 -4.75 6.81 12.14
C ALA A 81 -3.94 5.54 12.45
N ARG A 82 -4.37 4.73 13.41
CA ARG A 82 -3.71 3.45 13.74
C ARG A 82 -3.87 2.42 12.63
N VAL A 83 -5.05 2.33 12.02
CA VAL A 83 -5.28 1.45 10.86
C VAL A 83 -4.35 1.84 9.72
N LEU A 84 -4.30 3.13 9.36
CA LEU A 84 -3.38 3.63 8.33
C LEU A 84 -1.90 3.38 8.71
N GLY A 85 -1.54 3.52 9.98
CA GLY A 85 -0.19 3.22 10.46
C GLY A 85 0.21 1.76 10.27
N VAL A 86 -0.67 0.83 10.65
CA VAL A 86 -0.45 -0.62 10.48
C VAL A 86 -0.40 -0.99 9.00
N LEU A 87 -1.32 -0.47 8.18
CA LEU A 87 -1.29 -0.70 6.73
C LEU A 87 0.01 -0.21 6.12
N GLY A 88 0.46 0.99 6.48
CA GLY A 88 1.73 1.55 6.00
C GLY A 88 2.93 0.69 6.38
N ALA A 89 2.94 0.13 7.59
CA ALA A 89 4.01 -0.76 8.03
C ALA A 89 4.03 -2.08 7.23
N ILE A 90 2.87 -2.71 7.06
CA ILE A 90 2.76 -3.96 6.27
C ILE A 90 3.20 -3.70 4.82
N MET A 91 2.72 -2.62 4.20
CA MET A 91 3.10 -2.26 2.83
C MET A 91 4.60 -1.97 2.71
N SER A 92 5.20 -1.28 3.68
CA SER A 92 6.64 -1.01 3.71
C SER A 92 7.48 -2.28 3.77
N ILE A 93 7.01 -3.31 4.49
CA ILE A 93 7.67 -4.62 4.54
C ILE A 93 7.47 -5.41 3.23
N GLY A 94 6.31 -5.25 2.58
CA GLY A 94 5.99 -5.93 1.32
C GLY A 94 6.92 -5.56 0.17
N TYR A 95 7.25 -4.27 0.03
CA TYR A 95 8.11 -3.79 -1.07
C TYR A 95 9.47 -4.52 -1.16
N PRO A 96 10.29 -4.64 -0.09
CA PRO A 96 11.54 -5.41 -0.14
C PRO A 96 11.38 -6.91 -0.47
N ILE A 97 10.23 -7.51 -0.13
CA ILE A 97 9.93 -8.92 -0.35
C ILE A 97 9.59 -9.19 -1.83
N GLU A 98 9.09 -8.20 -2.55
CA GLU A 98 8.78 -8.33 -3.97
C GLU A 98 10.04 -8.37 -4.82
N ARG A 99 10.08 -9.36 -5.72
CA ARG A 99 11.19 -9.53 -6.67
C ARG A 99 11.31 -8.34 -7.63
N ILE A 100 10.19 -7.79 -8.10
CA ILE A 100 10.18 -6.63 -9.01
C ILE A 100 10.84 -5.42 -8.35
N TRP A 101 10.61 -5.19 -7.06
CA TRP A 101 11.27 -4.11 -6.33
C TRP A 101 12.79 -4.33 -6.28
N ARG A 102 13.23 -5.54 -5.91
CA ARG A 102 14.67 -5.88 -5.89
C ARG A 102 15.31 -5.77 -7.27
N GLU A 103 14.64 -6.27 -8.31
CA GLU A 103 15.12 -6.18 -9.69
C GLU A 103 15.18 -4.73 -10.18
N SER A 104 14.23 -3.89 -9.80
CA SER A 104 14.23 -2.45 -10.14
C SER A 104 15.38 -1.69 -9.48
N LEU A 105 15.91 -2.15 -8.35
CA LEU A 105 17.10 -1.55 -7.73
C LEU A 105 18.41 -2.00 -8.38
N VAL A 106 18.45 -3.21 -8.93
CA VAL A 106 19.64 -3.78 -9.60
C VAL A 106 19.72 -3.31 -11.06
N LYS A 107 18.58 -3.27 -11.75
CA LYS A 107 18.42 -2.73 -13.11
C LYS A 107 17.37 -1.62 -13.07
N PRO A 108 17.78 -0.36 -12.89
CA PRO A 108 16.85 0.76 -12.75
C PRO A 108 16.03 0.96 -14.02
N ASP A 109 14.78 0.53 -13.95
CA ASP A 109 13.75 0.86 -14.93
C ASP A 109 13.20 2.25 -14.61
N ARG A 110 13.27 3.17 -15.58
CA ARG A 110 12.88 4.57 -15.42
C ARG A 110 11.38 4.74 -15.15
N ASP A 111 10.55 3.77 -15.51
CA ASP A 111 9.10 3.85 -15.33
C ASP A 111 8.64 3.18 -14.04
N LEU A 112 9.33 2.11 -13.59
CA LEU A 112 8.95 1.35 -12.41
C LEU A 112 9.61 1.87 -11.13
N LEU A 113 10.88 2.27 -11.18
CA LEU A 113 11.62 2.75 -10.03
C LEU A 113 10.94 3.93 -9.30
N PRO A 114 10.49 5.02 -9.97
CA PRO A 114 9.84 6.12 -9.27
C PRO A 114 8.50 5.70 -8.64
N LEU A 115 7.78 4.78 -9.27
CA LEU A 115 6.50 4.29 -8.78
C LEU A 115 6.68 3.44 -7.51
N THR A 116 7.63 2.50 -7.54
CA THR A 116 7.90 1.58 -6.43
C THR A 116 8.56 2.28 -5.26
N LEU A 117 9.56 3.13 -5.51
CA LEU A 117 10.24 3.92 -4.48
C LEU A 117 9.30 4.96 -3.87
N GLY A 118 8.51 5.65 -4.70
CA GLY A 118 7.49 6.59 -4.24
C GLY A 118 6.45 5.90 -3.35
N GLY A 119 5.91 4.77 -3.81
CA GLY A 119 4.96 3.95 -3.04
C GLY A 119 5.51 3.50 -1.69
N PHE A 120 6.76 3.02 -1.66
CA PHE A 120 7.46 2.62 -0.43
C PHE A 120 7.63 3.80 0.55
N LEU A 121 8.15 4.93 0.08
CA LEU A 121 8.39 6.09 0.93
C LEU A 121 7.09 6.66 1.50
N LEU A 122 6.01 6.67 0.71
CA LEU A 122 4.69 7.07 1.18
C LEU A 122 4.11 6.09 2.20
N ALA A 123 4.24 4.78 1.98
CA ALA A 123 3.82 3.76 2.93
C ALA A 123 4.57 3.89 4.27
N LEU A 124 5.88 4.11 4.22
CA LEU A 124 6.71 4.31 5.41
C LEU A 124 6.30 5.59 6.16
N LYS A 125 6.06 6.67 5.43
CA LYS A 125 5.58 7.94 6.01
C LYS A 125 4.20 7.78 6.64
N MET A 126 3.31 7.01 6.01
CA MET A 126 2.00 6.67 6.56
C MET A 126 2.12 5.87 7.85
N ALA A 127 3.04 4.91 7.92
CA ALA A 127 3.34 4.14 9.13
C ALA A 127 3.75 5.05 10.29
N ILE A 128 4.79 5.87 10.07
CA ILE A 128 5.33 6.80 11.07
C ILE A 128 4.23 7.73 11.57
N LEU A 129 3.49 8.38 10.66
CA LEU A 129 2.43 9.31 11.00
C LEU A 129 1.26 8.64 11.73
N GLY A 130 0.90 7.41 11.37
CA GLY A 130 -0.17 6.66 12.02
C GLY A 130 0.16 6.25 13.46
N PHE A 131 1.42 5.91 13.73
CA PHE A 131 1.89 5.59 15.09
C PHE A 131 2.21 6.83 15.93
N ALA A 132 2.63 7.94 15.31
CA ALA A 132 2.92 9.20 15.99
C ALA A 132 1.67 9.92 16.53
N VAL A 133 0.47 9.54 16.10
CA VAL A 133 -0.78 10.03 16.69
C VAL A 133 -0.89 9.51 18.14
N ARG A 134 -0.65 10.42 19.10
CA ARG A 134 -0.78 10.18 20.55
C ARG A 134 -2.25 10.05 20.96
N ARG A 135 -2.52 9.15 21.92
CA ARG A 135 -3.79 9.13 22.67
C ARG A 135 -3.94 10.47 23.39
N PRO A 136 -5.12 11.11 23.40
CA PRO A 136 -5.38 12.16 24.38
C PRO A 136 -5.17 11.54 25.76
N GLU A 137 -4.28 12.14 26.55
CA GLU A 137 -4.15 11.82 27.96
C GLU A 137 -5.54 12.01 28.57
N ARG A 138 -6.10 10.93 29.12
CA ARG A 138 -7.37 11.03 29.86
C ARG A 138 -7.06 11.86 31.11
N PRO A 139 -7.82 12.94 31.38
CA PRO A 139 -7.71 13.68 32.63
C PRO A 139 -8.07 12.79 33.83
#